data_AF-A0A0D3VDQ6-F1
#
_entry.id   AF-A0A0D3VDQ6-F1
#
_cell.length_a   1.000
_cell.length_b   1.000
_cell.length_c   1.000
_cell.angle_alpha   90.00
_cell.angle_beta   90.00
_cell.angle_gamma   90.00
#
_symmetry.space_group_name_H-M   'P 1'
#
loop_
_entity.id
_entity.type
_entity.pdbx_description
1 polymer ?
#
loop_
_entity_poly.entity_id
_entity_poly.type
_entity_poly.pdbx_seq_one_letter_code
_entity_poly.pdbx_strand_id
1 'polypeptide(L)'
;MSVKSHYRTAKRNLNKHVKVQTRYGTVFYGKIVRVSATKIYLKVSSVKSDKKVHTSFAPFLLPLILFDLLAIVLITTPRRRRIF
;
A
#
# COMPACT_ATOMS: atom_id res chain seq x y z
N MET A 1 18.75 -17.17 12.25
CA MET A 1 17.50 -17.64 12.91
C MET A 1 16.75 -18.54 11.95
N SER A 2 16.13 -19.62 12.44
CA SER A 2 15.40 -20.59 11.59
C SER A 2 13.95 -20.16 11.37
N VAL A 3 13.34 -20.52 10.23
CA VAL A 3 11.90 -20.24 9.95
C VAL A 3 11.01 -20.76 11.08
N LYS A 4 11.35 -21.91 11.68
CA LYS A 4 10.63 -22.49 12.83
C LYS A 4 10.69 -21.60 14.08
N SER A 5 11.82 -20.92 14.32
CA SER A 5 11.92 -19.99 15.46
C SER A 5 11.08 -18.74 15.26
N HIS A 6 11.03 -18.20 14.03
CA HIS A 6 10.18 -17.06 13.72
C HIS A 6 8.69 -17.40 13.87
N TYR A 7 8.27 -18.57 13.40
CA TYR A 7 6.89 -19.04 13.57
C TYR A 7 6.50 -19.16 15.04
N ARG A 8 7.34 -19.77 15.89
CA ARG A 8 7.05 -19.88 17.34
C ARG A 8 6.95 -18.52 18.00
N THR A 9 7.85 -17.58 17.68
CA THR A 9 7.82 -16.22 18.23
C THR A 9 6.57 -15.47 17.78
N ALA A 10 6.17 -15.57 16.51
CA ALA A 10 4.95 -14.95 16.00
C ALA A 10 3.70 -15.53 16.68
N LYS A 11 3.64 -16.86 16.84
CA LYS A 11 2.52 -17.55 17.50
C LYS A 11 2.39 -17.17 18.98
N ARG A 12 3.50 -16.98 19.70
CA ARG A 12 3.51 -16.48 21.08
C ARG A 12 2.99 -15.04 21.23
N ASN A 13 3.05 -14.25 20.16
CA ASN A 13 2.56 -12.87 20.12
C ASN A 13 1.21 -12.74 19.41
N LEU A 14 0.50 -13.84 19.19
CA LEU A 14 -0.87 -13.81 18.69
C LEU A 14 -1.74 -12.96 19.63
N ASN A 15 -2.61 -12.13 19.06
CA ASN A 15 -3.47 -11.18 19.77
C ASN A 15 -2.75 -10.06 20.54
N LYS A 16 -1.43 -9.90 20.38
CA LYS A 16 -0.68 -8.78 20.96
C LYS A 16 -0.46 -7.67 19.93
N HIS A 17 -0.32 -6.44 20.42
CA HIS A 17 0.11 -5.31 19.62
C HIS A 17 1.62 -5.41 19.39
N VAL A 18 2.06 -5.32 18.13
CA VAL A 18 3.45 -5.51 17.74
C VAL A 18 3.87 -4.46 16.71
N LYS A 19 5.18 -4.21 16.65
CA LYS A 19 5.84 -3.42 15.62
C LYS A 19 6.52 -4.38 14.63
N VAL A 20 6.19 -4.29 13.35
CA VAL A 20 6.77 -5.13 12.29
C VAL A 20 7.46 -4.25 11.26
N GLN A 21 8.77 -4.40 11.15
CA GLN A 21 9.56 -3.72 10.12
C GLN A 21 9.77 -4.65 8.94
N THR A 22 9.42 -4.19 7.75
CA THR A 22 9.70 -4.90 6.50
C THR A 22 11.12 -4.64 6.05
N ARG A 23 11.65 -5.52 5.19
CA ARG A 23 12.98 -5.36 4.57
C ARG A 23 13.13 -4.03 3.81
N TYR A 24 12.01 -3.46 3.34
CA TYR A 24 11.98 -2.21 2.59
C TYR A 24 11.95 -0.95 3.47
N GLY A 25 11.94 -1.11 4.79
CA GLY A 25 11.97 -0.02 5.77
C GLY A 25 10.61 0.44 6.27
N THR A 26 9.50 -0.04 5.69
CA THR A 26 8.15 0.28 6.19
C THR A 26 7.91 -0.43 7.51
N VAL A 27 7.46 0.32 8.51
CA VAL A 27 7.11 -0.15 9.84
C VAL A 27 5.59 -0.17 9.99
N PHE A 28 5.04 -1.32 10.32
CA PHE A 28 3.62 -1.52 10.64
C PHE A 28 3.46 -1.66 12.15
N TYR A 29 2.49 -0.95 12.70
CA TYR A 29 2.00 -1.13 14.05
C TYR A 29 0.62 -1.80 13.98
N GLY A 30 0.38 -2.81 14.80
CA GLY A 30 -0.91 -3.49 14.78
C GLY A 30 -0.98 -4.74 15.63
N LYS A 31 -2.15 -5.38 15.64
CA LYS A 31 -2.41 -6.62 16.38
C LYS A 31 -2.23 -7.83 15.46
N ILE A 32 -1.48 -8.85 15.91
CA ILE A 32 -1.41 -10.11 15.16
C ILE A 32 -2.75 -10.84 15.29
N VAL A 33 -3.44 -11.05 14.17
CA VAL A 33 -4.73 -11.74 14.15
C VAL A 33 -4.62 -13.20 13.70
N ARG A 34 -3.61 -13.51 12.89
CA ARG A 34 -3.37 -14.88 12.40
C ARG A 34 -1.89 -15.07 12.06
N VAL A 35 -1.40 -16.29 12.25
CA VAL A 35 -0.04 -16.69 11.90
C VAL A 35 -0.11 -17.97 11.05
N SER A 36 0.52 -17.95 9.89
CA SER A 36 0.76 -19.10 9.01
C SER A 36 2.24 -19.50 9.06
N ALA A 37 2.60 -20.63 8.46
CA ALA A 37 4.00 -21.10 8.43
C ALA A 37 4.97 -20.08 7.82
N THR A 38 4.50 -19.26 6.87
CA THR A 38 5.32 -18.32 6.09
C THR A 38 4.85 -16.86 6.17
N LYS A 39 3.68 -16.59 6.75
CA LYS A 39 3.04 -15.26 6.75
C LYS A 39 2.46 -14.91 8.11
N ILE A 40 2.45 -13.63 8.45
CA ILE A 40 1.82 -13.09 9.65
C ILE A 40 0.77 -12.08 9.18
N TYR A 41 -0.46 -12.21 9.67
CA TYR A 41 -1.56 -11.31 9.37
C TYR A 41 -1.71 -10.31 10.52
N LEU A 42 -1.66 -9.03 10.18
CA LEU A 42 -1.77 -7.93 11.12
C LEU A 42 -3.05 -7.15 10.87
N LYS A 43 -3.82 -6.90 11.93
CA LYS A 43 -4.78 -5.81 11.95
C LYS A 43 -4.01 -4.53 12.22
N VAL A 44 -3.70 -3.80 11.15
CA VAL A 44 -2.86 -2.60 11.17
C VAL A 44 -3.59 -1.46 11.87
N SER A 45 -2.92 -0.79 12.81
CA SER A 45 -3.37 0.44 13.46
C SER A 45 -2.70 1.68 12.89
N SER A 46 -1.41 1.59 12.57
CA SER A 46 -0.62 2.70 12.02
C SER A 46 0.53 2.19 11.16
N VAL A 47 0.95 2.99 10.20
CA VAL A 47 2.05 2.70 9.29
C VAL A 47 3.02 3.87 9.32
N LYS A 48 4.30 3.60 9.59
CA LYS A 48 5.39 4.57 9.47
C LYS A 48 6.28 4.16 8.31
N SER A 49 6.30 4.96 7.25
CA SER A 49 7.22 4.78 6.12
C SER A 49 8.21 5.94 6.13
N ASP A 50 9.49 5.66 6.40
CA ASP A 50 10.57 6.66 6.32
C ASP A 50 10.88 7.06 4.86
N LYS A 51 10.50 6.22 3.90
CA LYS A 51 10.49 6.63 2.51
C LYS A 51 9.21 7.41 2.26
N LYS A 52 9.37 8.69 1.88
CA LYS A 52 8.37 9.55 1.23
C LYS A 52 7.86 8.95 -0.09
N VAL A 53 7.52 7.67 -0.12
CA VAL A 53 6.69 7.12 -1.18
C VAL A 53 5.30 7.53 -0.75
N HIS A 54 4.78 8.56 -1.42
CA HIS A 54 3.35 8.79 -1.52
C HIS A 54 2.74 7.47 -1.99
N THR A 55 2.40 6.60 -1.03
CA THR A 55 1.47 5.53 -1.30
C THR A 55 0.14 6.24 -1.39
N SER A 56 -0.13 6.73 -2.59
CA SER A 56 -1.39 7.29 -3.04
C SER A 56 -2.43 6.17 -2.97
N PHE A 57 -2.80 5.77 -1.76
CA PHE A 57 -3.91 4.88 -1.47
C PHE A 57 -5.21 5.70 -1.51
N ALA A 58 -5.44 6.36 -2.64
CA ALA A 58 -6.77 6.72 -3.09
C ALA A 58 -6.99 5.96 -4.40
N PRO A 59 -7.40 4.67 -4.34
CA PRO A 59 -7.39 3.78 -5.50
C PRO A 59 -8.29 4.24 -6.67
N PHE A 60 -9.08 5.31 -6.49
CA PHE A 60 -10.00 5.82 -7.51
C PHE A 60 -9.94 7.34 -7.76
N LEU A 61 -9.23 8.14 -6.95
CA LEU A 61 -9.20 9.61 -7.17
C LEU A 61 -8.25 10.03 -8.30
N LEU A 62 -7.05 9.45 -8.35
CA LEU A 62 -6.05 9.74 -9.38
C LEU A 62 -6.56 9.45 -10.81
N PRO A 63 -7.14 8.26 -11.11
CA PRO A 63 -7.63 8.00 -12.46
C PRO A 63 -8.78 8.92 -12.88
N LEU A 64 -9.66 9.34 -11.95
CA LEU A 64 -10.77 10.24 -12.28
C LEU A 64 -10.28 11.63 -12.70
N ILE A 65 -9.36 12.23 -11.93
CA ILE A 65 -8.81 13.57 -12.22
C ILE A 65 -7.98 13.56 -13.52
N LEU A 66 -7.19 12.50 -13.74
CA LEU A 66 -6.44 12.31 -14.99
C LEU A 66 -7.36 12.17 -16.21
N PHE A 67 -8.46 11.43 -16.07
CA PHE A 67 -9.45 11.28 -17.14
C PHE A 67 -10.17 12.59 -17.45
N ASP A 68 -10.52 13.37 -16.42
CA ASP A 68 -11.20 14.67 -16.58
C ASP A 68 -10.32 15.70 -17.33
N LEU A 69 -9.03 15.77 -16.97
CA LEU A 69 -8.06 16.62 -17.68
C LEU A 69 -7.84 16.16 -19.13
N LEU A 70 -7.81 14.85 -19.40
CA LEU A 70 -7.73 14.32 -20.76
C LEU A 70 -8.95 14.68 -21.59
N ALA A 71 -10.16 14.66 -21.01
CA ALA A 71 -11.38 15.06 -21.69
C ALA A 71 -11.34 16.54 -22.10
N ILE A 72 -10.85 17.43 -21.23
CA ILE A 72 -10.64 18.85 -21.56
C ILE A 72 -9.62 19.02 -22.69
N VAL A 73 -8.50 18.30 -22.66
CA VAL A 73 -7.48 18.37 -23.73
C VAL A 73 -8.02 17.84 -25.07
N LEU A 74 -8.84 16.80 -25.04
CA LEU A 74 -9.48 16.25 -26.25
C LEU A 74 -10.53 17.19 -26.85
N ILE A 75 -11.25 17.95 -26.02
CA ILE A 75 -12.24 18.95 -26.46
C ILE A 75 -11.56 20.24 -26.95
N THR A 76 -10.47 20.65 -26.27
CA THR A 76 -9.75 21.90 -26.56
C THR A 76 -8.74 21.77 -27.69
N THR A 77 -8.41 20.56 -28.15
CA THR A 77 -7.62 20.39 -29.37
C THR A 77 -8.50 20.76 -30.57
N PRO A 78 -8.30 21.92 -31.22
CA PRO A 78 -9.09 22.28 -32.37
C PRO A 78 -8.83 21.22 -33.42
N ARG A 79 -9.89 20.48 -33.79
CA ARG A 79 -9.90 19.54 -34.90
C ARG A 79 -9.30 20.28 -36.08
N ARG A 80 -8.03 20.02 -36.39
CA ARG A 80 -7.31 20.63 -37.51
C ARG A 80 -8.04 20.17 -38.76
N ARG A 81 -9.08 20.92 -39.14
CA ARG A 81 -9.73 20.81 -40.44
C ARG A 81 -8.61 21.09 -41.44
N ARG A 82 -8.00 20.04 -41.97
CA ARG A 82 -7.33 20.10 -43.26
C ARG A 82 -8.43 20.38 -44.26
N ILE A 83 -8.69 21.67 -44.47
CA ILE A 83 -9.34 22.16 -45.67
C ILE A 83 -8.22 22.14 -46.71
N PHE A 84 -8.31 21.19 -47.63
CA PHE A 84 -7.69 21.30 -48.95
C PHE A 84 -8.61 22.16 -49.82
#